data_AF-D0MZI0-F1
#
_entry.id   AF-D0MZI0-F1
#
_cell.length_a   1.000
_cell.length_b   1.000
_cell.length_c   1.000
_cell.angle_alpha   90.00
_cell.angle_beta   90.00
_cell.angle_gamma   90.00
#
_symmetry.space_group_name_H-M   'P 1'
#
loop_
_entity.id
_entity.type
_entity.pdbx_description
1 polymer ?
#
loop_
_entity_poly.entity_id
_entity_poly.type
_entity_poly.pdbx_seq_one_letter_code
_entity_poly.pdbx_strand_id
1 'polypeptide(L)'
;MGLPLMSSVVFPFSLAAGLGGSHATTTWNLADFVSRLMSELPISTLYGVVAGDATHLHHILAHIGFALFSGVDVPRVTRPNIRTWAQDLVAELRRLLRSHALPADVLDQVNGSEERQTALGNELLRVVEPFIPDLVEYLVRATSASRAAAFGTSSATFLRTMAQQVVRQLRAYARGDSMENEDDSDERLKRLLRGLFVWLGVTELIARFVVDSLLCWTEGDDASSHRGRTRQREETDPTDAPATKRRRE
;
A
#
# COMPACT_ATOMS: atom_id res chain seq x y z
N MET A 1 40.04 -55.20 1.42
CA MET A 1 38.57 -55.37 1.38
C MET A 1 37.96 -54.17 2.06
N GLY A 2 37.64 -53.14 1.27
CA GLY A 2 37.08 -51.87 1.76
C GLY A 2 35.56 -51.89 1.62
N LEU A 3 34.86 -51.37 2.63
CA LEU A 3 33.43 -51.11 2.60
C LEU A 3 33.20 -49.64 2.20
N PRO A 4 32.35 -49.32 1.21
CA PRO A 4 31.89 -47.97 1.01
C PRO A 4 30.66 -47.71 1.89
N LEU A 5 30.76 -46.72 2.77
CA LEU A 5 29.63 -46.07 3.41
C LEU A 5 28.90 -45.24 2.35
N MET A 6 27.73 -45.70 1.90
CA MET A 6 26.84 -44.92 1.04
C MET A 6 26.03 -43.93 1.88
N SER A 7 26.58 -42.71 1.97
CA SER A 7 25.90 -41.42 1.82
C SER A 7 24.40 -41.37 2.17
N SER A 8 24.09 -41.11 3.44
CA SER A 8 22.83 -40.46 3.80
C SER A 8 22.91 -39.01 3.33
N VAL A 9 22.16 -38.68 2.27
CA VAL A 9 21.97 -37.30 1.82
C VAL A 9 21.01 -36.63 2.80
N VAL A 10 21.58 -36.12 3.90
CA VAL A 10 20.90 -35.18 4.79
C VAL A 10 20.96 -33.82 4.09
N PHE A 11 19.80 -33.35 3.62
CA PHE A 11 19.62 -31.98 3.16
C PHE A 11 20.09 -31.00 4.26
N PRO A 12 20.92 -29.98 3.95
CA PRO A 12 21.31 -29.00 4.94
C PRO A 12 20.18 -27.97 5.07
N PHE A 13 19.17 -28.27 5.90
CA PHE A 13 18.37 -27.22 6.52
C PHE A 13 19.20 -26.61 7.66
N SER A 14 20.22 -25.83 7.29
CA SER A 14 21.02 -25.01 8.20
C SER A 14 20.90 -23.52 7.84
N LEU A 15 19.66 -23.04 7.71
CA LEU A 15 19.34 -21.60 7.65
C LEU A 15 18.42 -21.15 8.81
N ALA A 16 18.25 -21.96 9.86
CA ALA A 16 17.40 -21.62 11.01
C ALA A 16 18.13 -21.57 12.36
N ALA A 17 19.45 -21.79 12.40
CA ALA A 17 20.23 -21.76 13.64
C ALA A 17 21.10 -20.49 13.82
N GLY A 18 21.03 -19.52 12.89
CA GLY A 18 21.83 -18.28 12.91
C GLY A 18 21.03 -16.97 12.97
N LEU A 19 19.69 -17.03 12.99
CA LEU A 19 18.82 -15.84 13.06
C LEU A 19 18.21 -15.70 14.47
N GLY A 20 19.00 -15.11 15.38
CA GLY A 20 18.48 -14.13 16.34
C GLY A 20 17.39 -14.53 17.34
N GLY A 21 17.36 -15.78 17.83
CA GLY A 21 16.40 -16.20 18.88
C GLY A 21 16.49 -15.47 20.23
N SER A 22 17.43 -14.52 20.40
CA SER A 22 17.69 -13.78 21.64
C SER A 22 17.50 -12.25 21.51
N HIS A 23 17.12 -11.72 20.34
CA HIS A 23 17.04 -10.27 20.09
C HIS A 23 15.64 -9.77 19.71
N ALA A 24 14.61 -10.64 19.69
CA ALA A 24 13.25 -10.21 19.44
C ALA A 24 12.77 -9.31 20.59
N THR A 25 12.49 -8.04 20.28
CA THR A 25 12.02 -7.10 21.29
C THR A 25 10.57 -7.34 21.63
N THR A 26 10.17 -6.95 22.84
CA THR A 26 8.76 -6.82 23.25
C THR A 26 8.29 -5.36 23.20
N THR A 27 9.17 -4.43 22.86
CA THR A 27 8.89 -3.00 22.79
C THR A 27 8.56 -2.56 21.36
N TRP A 28 7.85 -1.45 21.24
CA TRP A 28 7.46 -0.85 19.97
C TRP A 28 8.29 0.39 19.69
N ASN A 29 9.24 0.27 18.76
CA ASN A 29 10.01 1.37 18.21
C ASN A 29 9.79 1.46 16.69
N LEU A 30 8.63 2.00 16.31
CA LEU A 30 8.22 2.12 14.90
C LEU A 30 9.15 3.05 14.10
N ALA A 31 9.74 4.06 14.74
CA ALA A 31 10.62 5.02 14.05
C ALA A 31 11.90 4.33 13.56
N ASP A 32 12.59 3.60 14.44
CA ASP A 32 13.81 2.90 14.08
C ASP A 32 13.52 1.73 13.12
N PHE A 33 12.39 1.05 13.31
CA PHE A 33 11.92 0.01 12.39
C PHE A 33 11.77 0.53 10.96
N VAL A 34 11.07 1.65 10.78
CA VAL A 34 10.85 2.25 9.45
C VAL A 34 12.16 2.81 8.88
N SER A 35 12.97 3.47 9.70
CA SER A 35 14.28 4.00 9.27
C SER A 35 15.19 2.88 8.74
N ARG A 36 15.26 1.75 9.45
CA ARG A 36 16.02 0.58 9.02
C ARG A 36 15.47 -0.02 7.74
N LEU A 37 14.15 -0.23 7.66
CA LEU A 37 13.49 -0.74 6.46
C LEU A 37 13.83 0.10 5.22
N MET A 38 13.72 1.42 5.34
CA MET A 38 13.99 2.34 4.23
C MET A 38 15.47 2.38 3.84
N SER A 39 16.39 2.25 4.82
CA SER A 39 17.83 2.25 4.55
C SER A 39 18.31 0.99 3.80
N GLU A 40 17.60 -0.13 3.95
CA GLU A 40 17.96 -1.42 3.36
C GLU A 40 17.34 -1.62 1.96
N LEU A 41 16.40 -0.76 1.54
CA LEU A 41 15.72 -0.88 0.26
C LEU A 41 16.57 -0.36 -0.90
N PRO A 42 16.84 -1.19 -1.93
CA PRO A 42 17.52 -0.72 -3.12
C PRO A 42 16.68 0.31 -3.87
N ILE A 43 17.31 1.42 -4.27
CA ILE A 43 16.67 2.49 -5.05
C ILE A 43 16.05 1.94 -6.34
N SER A 44 16.67 0.95 -6.98
CA SER A 44 16.12 0.28 -8.18
C SER A 44 14.78 -0.39 -7.93
N THR A 45 14.55 -0.93 -6.72
CA THR A 45 13.28 -1.55 -6.36
C THR A 45 12.19 -0.50 -6.19
N LEU A 46 12.51 0.65 -5.61
CA LEU A 46 11.58 1.79 -5.52
C LEU A 46 11.20 2.29 -6.92
N TYR A 47 12.18 2.47 -7.82
CA TYR A 47 11.89 2.84 -9.21
C TYR A 47 11.05 1.80 -9.94
N GLY A 48 11.30 0.50 -9.72
CA GLY A 48 10.50 -0.58 -10.28
C GLY A 48 9.03 -0.50 -9.86
N VAL A 49 8.76 -0.20 -8.59
CA VAL A 49 7.38 0.01 -8.11
C VAL A 49 6.74 1.23 -8.73
N VAL A 50 7.47 2.35 -8.83
CA VAL A 50 6.96 3.57 -9.50
C VAL A 50 6.66 3.31 -10.98
N ALA A 51 7.44 2.45 -11.64
CA ALA A 51 7.19 2.01 -13.02
C ALA A 51 6.04 0.99 -13.14
N GLY A 52 5.41 0.58 -12.04
CA GLY A 52 4.28 -0.36 -12.02
C GLY A 52 4.68 -1.84 -12.05
N ASP A 53 5.94 -2.18 -11.75
CA ASP A 53 6.38 -3.58 -11.70
C ASP A 53 5.91 -4.28 -10.43
N ALA A 54 4.96 -5.20 -10.62
CA ALA A 54 4.40 -6.04 -9.56
C ALA A 54 5.47 -6.89 -8.83
N THR A 55 6.53 -7.30 -9.51
CA THR A 55 7.62 -8.09 -8.91
C THR A 55 8.38 -7.26 -7.88
N HIS A 56 8.68 -6.00 -8.22
CA HIS A 56 9.35 -5.08 -7.31
C HIS A 56 8.45 -4.74 -6.11
N LEU A 57 7.13 -4.61 -6.31
CA LEU A 57 6.19 -4.44 -5.20
C LEU A 57 6.22 -5.66 -4.26
N HIS A 58 6.19 -6.86 -4.83
CA HIS A 58 6.33 -8.09 -4.05
C HIS A 58 7.64 -8.13 -3.25
N HIS A 59 8.77 -7.70 -3.83
CA HIS A 59 10.05 -7.64 -3.10
C HIS A 59 9.99 -6.69 -1.90
N ILE A 60 9.36 -5.51 -2.03
CA ILE A 60 9.17 -4.61 -0.88
C ILE A 60 8.33 -5.27 0.21
N LEU A 61 7.21 -5.91 -0.15
CA LEU A 61 6.34 -6.58 0.82
C LEU A 61 7.06 -7.74 1.52
N ALA A 62 7.85 -8.51 0.78
CA ALA A 62 8.66 -9.60 1.33
C ALA A 62 9.75 -9.07 2.27
N HIS A 63 10.43 -7.98 1.90
CA HIS A 63 11.43 -7.30 2.74
C HIS A 63 10.85 -6.89 4.10
N ILE A 64 9.70 -6.21 4.08
CA ILE A 64 8.99 -5.83 5.30
C ILE A 64 8.56 -7.07 6.09
N GLY A 65 8.04 -8.12 5.42
CA GLY A 65 7.67 -9.39 6.05
C GLY A 65 8.85 -10.08 6.76
N PHE A 66 10.04 -10.11 6.16
CA PHE A 66 11.24 -10.63 6.79
C PHE A 66 11.66 -9.81 8.01
N ALA A 67 11.55 -8.48 7.94
CA ALA A 67 11.83 -7.61 9.09
C ALA A 67 10.86 -7.87 10.25
N LEU A 68 9.56 -8.07 9.98
CA LEU A 68 8.57 -8.43 11.00
C LEU A 68 8.86 -9.80 11.66
N PHE A 69 9.41 -10.75 10.90
CA PHE A 69 9.84 -12.04 11.45
C PHE A 69 11.10 -11.95 12.32
N SER A 70 11.97 -10.97 12.06
CA SER A 70 13.18 -10.75 12.86
C SER A 70 12.85 -10.28 14.28
N GLY A 71 11.76 -9.54 14.45
CA GLY A 71 11.37 -8.95 15.73
C GLY A 71 12.36 -7.89 16.24
N VAL A 72 13.15 -7.30 15.35
CA VAL A 72 14.04 -6.18 15.68
C VAL A 72 13.21 -4.89 15.61
N ASP A 73 13.33 -4.03 16.63
CA ASP A 73 12.58 -2.76 16.83
C ASP A 73 11.07 -2.88 17.09
N VAL A 74 10.43 -3.96 16.64
CA VAL A 74 9.01 -4.28 16.89
C VAL A 74 8.84 -5.73 17.33
N PRO A 75 7.74 -6.08 18.04
CA PRO A 75 7.49 -7.46 18.41
C PRO A 75 7.43 -8.39 17.21
N ARG A 76 7.88 -9.63 17.40
CA ARG A 76 7.92 -10.62 16.33
C ARG A 76 6.50 -11.03 15.90
N VAL A 77 6.27 -10.97 14.58
CA VAL A 77 5.08 -11.55 13.96
C VAL A 77 5.30 -13.04 13.70
N THR A 78 4.29 -13.86 13.99
CA THR A 78 4.23 -15.28 13.64
C THR A 78 2.82 -15.58 13.14
N ARG A 79 2.65 -16.57 12.24
CA ARG A 79 1.31 -16.89 11.71
C ARG A 79 0.23 -17.09 12.80
N PRO A 80 0.51 -17.74 13.94
CA PRO A 80 -0.49 -17.90 15.00
C PRO A 80 -0.88 -16.59 15.71
N ASN A 81 -0.01 -15.58 15.73
CA ASN A 81 -0.23 -14.34 16.50
C ASN A 81 -0.58 -13.12 15.63
N ILE A 82 -0.78 -13.26 14.31
CA ILE A 82 -1.03 -12.12 13.40
C ILE A 82 -2.16 -11.22 13.91
N ARG A 83 -3.28 -11.81 14.34
CA ARG A 83 -4.46 -11.05 14.79
C ARG A 83 -4.18 -10.24 16.05
N THR A 84 -3.55 -10.85 17.05
CA THR A 84 -3.23 -10.17 18.31
C THR A 84 -2.15 -9.11 18.07
N TRP A 85 -1.14 -9.42 17.25
CA TRP A 85 -0.09 -8.47 16.88
C TRP A 85 -0.66 -7.25 16.14
N ALA A 86 -1.62 -7.46 15.23
CA ALA A 86 -2.30 -6.38 14.53
C ALA A 86 -3.11 -5.48 15.48
N GLN A 87 -3.76 -6.07 16.49
CA GLN A 87 -4.46 -5.31 17.54
C GLN A 87 -3.49 -4.47 18.38
N ASP A 88 -2.34 -5.04 18.76
CA ASP A 88 -1.30 -4.34 19.50
C ASP A 88 -0.71 -3.19 18.68
N LEU A 89 -0.47 -3.40 17.38
CA LEU A 89 -0.04 -2.34 16.46
C LEU A 89 -1.06 -1.19 16.43
N VAL A 90 -2.36 -1.49 16.31
CA VAL A 90 -3.41 -0.47 16.33
C VAL A 90 -3.39 0.32 17.64
N ALA A 91 -3.23 -0.36 18.78
CA ALA A 91 -3.15 0.29 20.08
C ALA A 91 -1.95 1.24 20.18
N GLU A 92 -0.82 0.84 19.62
CA GLU A 92 0.39 1.68 19.54
C GLU A 92 0.23 2.86 18.60
N LEU A 93 -0.39 2.68 17.43
CA LEU A 93 -0.70 3.79 16.52
C LEU A 93 -1.64 4.80 17.20
N ARG A 94 -2.66 4.34 17.93
CA ARG A 94 -3.52 5.22 18.76
C ARG A 94 -2.74 5.94 19.85
N ARG A 95 -1.75 5.29 20.46
CA ARG A 95 -0.88 5.91 21.47
C ARG A 95 0.02 6.99 20.85
N LEU A 96 0.56 6.74 19.66
CA LEU A 96 1.39 7.69 18.93
C LEU A 96 0.59 8.93 18.49
N LEU A 97 -0.61 8.73 17.93
CA LEU A 97 -1.49 9.85 17.55
C LEU A 97 -1.92 10.72 18.74
N ARG A 98 -2.04 10.13 19.95
CA ARG A 98 -2.33 10.89 21.17
C ARG A 98 -1.13 11.66 21.71
N SER A 99 0.09 11.21 21.41
CA SER A 99 1.33 11.85 21.90
C SER A 99 1.93 12.84 20.91
N HIS A 100 1.61 12.71 19.63
CA HIS A 100 2.10 13.58 18.55
C HIS A 100 0.90 14.20 17.84
N ALA A 101 0.65 15.47 18.12
CA ALA A 101 -0.40 16.23 17.45
C ALA A 101 -0.07 16.37 15.95
N LEU A 102 -1.13 16.36 15.13
CA LEU A 102 -1.00 16.72 13.72
C LEU A 102 -0.60 18.21 13.62
N PRO A 103 0.23 18.58 12.62
CA PRO A 103 0.64 19.96 12.43
C PRO A 103 -0.54 20.87 12.10
N ALA A 104 -0.45 22.14 12.52
CA ALA A 104 -1.50 23.13 12.28
C ALA A 104 -1.79 23.32 10.79
N ASP A 105 -0.76 23.31 9.94
CA ASP A 105 -0.89 23.44 8.49
C ASP A 105 -1.70 22.30 7.84
N VAL A 106 -1.70 21.11 8.45
CA VAL A 106 -2.55 19.98 8.04
C VAL A 106 -3.98 20.18 8.53
N LEU A 107 -4.15 20.57 9.80
CA LEU A 107 -5.46 20.78 10.41
C LEU A 107 -6.24 21.93 9.76
N ASP A 108 -5.54 22.98 9.34
CA ASP A 108 -6.10 24.15 8.65
C ASP A 108 -6.70 23.80 7.27
N GLN A 109 -6.33 22.66 6.67
CA GLN A 109 -6.94 22.19 5.42
C GLN A 109 -8.25 21.42 5.63
N VAL A 110 -8.59 21.07 6.88
CA VAL A 110 -9.84 20.38 7.21
C VAL A 110 -10.96 21.41 7.34
N ASN A 111 -12.00 21.23 6.54
CA ASN A 111 -13.17 22.10 6.55
C ASN A 111 -14.19 21.62 7.59
N GLY A 112 -14.52 22.45 8.58
CA GLY A 112 -15.52 22.14 9.61
C GLY A 112 -15.14 22.67 11.00
N SER A 113 -15.78 22.12 12.04
CA SER A 113 -15.54 22.48 13.43
C SER A 113 -14.16 22.04 13.93
N GLU A 114 -13.66 22.68 15.00
CA GLU A 114 -12.41 22.31 15.68
C GLU A 114 -12.43 20.85 16.18
N GLU A 115 -13.60 20.34 16.59
CA GLU A 115 -13.81 18.93 16.93
C GLU A 115 -13.52 17.99 15.75
N ARG A 116 -13.92 18.38 14.53
CA ARG A 116 -13.64 17.61 13.31
C ARG A 116 -12.14 17.63 12.99
N GLN A 117 -11.49 18.77 13.15
CA GLN A 117 -10.04 18.90 12.92
C GLN A 117 -9.26 17.99 13.88
N THR A 118 -9.57 18.06 15.17
CA THR A 118 -8.91 17.24 16.21
C THR A 118 -9.20 15.74 16.08
N ALA A 119 -10.35 15.36 15.49
CA ALA A 119 -10.70 13.97 15.24
C ALA A 119 -9.99 13.33 14.04
N LEU A 120 -9.40 14.12 13.12
CA LEU A 120 -8.85 13.64 11.84
C LEU A 120 -7.92 12.43 12.00
N GLY A 121 -6.96 12.48 12.94
CA GLY A 121 -5.99 11.41 13.13
C GLY A 121 -6.65 10.09 13.57
N ASN A 122 -7.60 10.16 14.50
CA ASN A 122 -8.33 8.98 14.97
C ASN A 122 -9.23 8.41 13.88
N GLU A 123 -9.85 9.27 13.07
CA GLU A 123 -10.74 8.86 11.98
C GLU A 123 -9.96 8.26 10.80
N LEU A 124 -8.77 8.77 10.50
CA LEU A 124 -7.84 8.12 9.57
C LEU A 124 -7.46 6.71 10.04
N LEU A 125 -7.10 6.56 11.32
CA LEU A 125 -6.77 5.25 11.86
C LEU A 125 -7.97 4.30 11.85
N ARG A 126 -9.18 4.80 12.12
CA ARG A 126 -10.42 4.03 12.05
C ARG A 126 -10.69 3.48 10.65
N VAL A 127 -10.35 4.23 9.60
CA VAL A 127 -10.48 3.77 8.20
C VAL A 127 -9.42 2.71 7.86
N VAL A 128 -8.20 2.83 8.38
CA VAL A 128 -7.11 1.89 8.10
C VAL A 128 -7.18 0.61 8.94
N GLU A 129 -7.71 0.70 10.16
CA GLU A 129 -7.77 -0.39 11.14
C GLU A 129 -8.30 -1.73 10.59
N PRO A 130 -9.41 -1.78 9.82
CA PRO A 130 -9.91 -3.02 9.25
C PRO A 130 -8.92 -3.72 8.29
N PHE A 131 -8.02 -2.96 7.66
CA PHE A 131 -7.04 -3.49 6.71
C PHE A 131 -5.77 -4.01 7.38
N ILE A 132 -5.48 -3.62 8.61
CA ILE A 132 -4.18 -3.93 9.25
C ILE A 132 -3.94 -5.44 9.37
N PRO A 133 -4.89 -6.28 9.83
CA PRO A 133 -4.67 -7.72 9.91
C PRO A 133 -4.33 -8.34 8.55
N ASP A 134 -5.07 -7.97 7.51
CA ASP A 134 -4.87 -8.47 6.15
C ASP A 134 -3.55 -7.97 5.57
N LEU A 135 -3.20 -6.69 5.79
CA LEU A 135 -1.93 -6.12 5.38
C LEU A 135 -0.76 -6.90 6.00
N VAL A 136 -0.81 -7.18 7.30
CA VAL A 136 0.21 -7.99 7.98
C VAL A 136 0.25 -9.41 7.41
N GLU A 137 -0.91 -10.00 7.09
CA GLU A 137 -0.96 -11.30 6.41
C GLU A 137 -0.29 -11.25 5.03
N TYR A 138 -0.54 -10.22 4.21
CA TYR A 138 0.10 -10.02 2.91
C TYR A 138 1.62 -9.92 3.06
N LEU A 139 2.11 -9.14 4.03
CA LEU A 139 3.55 -9.00 4.32
C LEU A 139 4.18 -10.35 4.69
N VAL A 140 3.54 -11.10 5.60
CA VAL A 140 3.98 -12.43 6.01
C VAL A 140 3.96 -13.41 4.84
N ARG A 141 2.91 -13.41 4.01
CA ARG A 141 2.77 -14.33 2.88
C ARG A 141 3.76 -14.03 1.77
N ALA A 142 4.10 -12.76 1.54
CA ALA A 142 5.07 -12.34 0.55
C ALA A 142 6.43 -13.05 0.73
N THR A 143 6.87 -13.31 1.96
CA THR A 143 8.12 -14.03 2.24
C THR A 143 8.19 -15.46 1.69
N SER A 144 7.05 -16.05 1.35
CA SER A 144 6.92 -17.45 0.93
C SER A 144 6.19 -17.62 -0.40
N ALA A 145 5.77 -16.51 -1.04
CA ALA A 145 5.02 -16.59 -2.29
C ALA A 145 5.96 -16.91 -3.46
N SER A 146 5.70 -18.03 -4.14
CA SER A 146 6.53 -18.49 -5.27
C SER A 146 6.26 -17.74 -6.58
N ARG A 147 5.08 -17.10 -6.72
CA ARG A 147 4.67 -16.34 -7.90
C ARG A 147 4.72 -14.84 -7.61
N ALA A 148 5.91 -14.27 -7.66
CA ALA A 148 6.17 -12.87 -7.30
C ALA A 148 5.28 -11.86 -8.03
N ALA A 149 5.23 -11.91 -9.36
CA ALA A 149 4.44 -10.97 -10.16
C ALA A 149 2.92 -11.06 -9.86
N ALA A 150 2.35 -12.28 -9.81
CA ALA A 150 0.93 -12.46 -9.53
C ALA A 150 0.56 -12.03 -8.10
N PHE A 151 1.42 -12.32 -7.12
CA PHE A 151 1.26 -11.86 -5.75
C PHE A 151 1.34 -10.34 -5.66
N GLY A 152 2.31 -9.74 -6.37
CA GLY A 152 2.47 -8.30 -6.50
C GLY A 152 1.24 -7.62 -7.07
N THR A 153 0.65 -8.14 -8.16
CA THR A 153 -0.58 -7.61 -8.73
C THR A 153 -1.75 -7.68 -7.74
N SER A 154 -1.94 -8.82 -7.07
CA SER A 154 -2.99 -8.96 -6.05
C SER A 154 -2.79 -7.98 -4.90
N SER A 155 -1.55 -7.77 -4.47
CA SER A 155 -1.21 -6.84 -3.40
C SER A 155 -1.42 -5.39 -3.83
N ALA A 156 -1.11 -5.05 -5.09
CA ALA A 156 -1.39 -3.73 -5.65
C ALA A 156 -2.89 -3.43 -5.63
N THR A 157 -3.74 -4.39 -5.99
CA THR A 157 -5.20 -4.24 -5.91
C THR A 157 -5.66 -4.00 -4.47
N PHE A 158 -5.16 -4.77 -3.51
CA PHE A 158 -5.47 -4.57 -2.09
C PHE A 158 -5.05 -3.19 -1.58
N LEU A 159 -3.81 -2.78 -1.86
CA LEU A 159 -3.28 -1.47 -1.48
C LEU A 159 -4.07 -0.33 -2.15
N ARG A 160 -4.54 -0.52 -3.38
CA ARG A 160 -5.38 0.43 -4.10
C ARG A 160 -6.71 0.61 -3.39
N THR A 161 -7.38 -0.47 -3.00
CA THR A 161 -8.65 -0.42 -2.26
C THR A 161 -8.48 0.32 -0.93
N MET A 162 -7.43 0.01 -0.18
CA MET A 162 -7.11 0.72 1.07
C MET A 162 -6.86 2.21 0.83
N ALA A 163 -6.03 2.56 -0.17
CA ALA A 163 -5.74 3.94 -0.53
C ALA A 163 -7.00 4.70 -0.98
N GLN A 164 -7.88 4.08 -1.76
CA GLN A 164 -9.15 4.67 -2.18
C GLN A 164 -10.03 5.02 -0.98
N GLN A 165 -10.11 4.15 0.04
CA GLN A 165 -10.89 4.44 1.24
C GLN A 165 -10.29 5.60 2.05
N VAL A 166 -8.97 5.63 2.20
CA VAL A 166 -8.27 6.74 2.88
C VAL A 166 -8.48 8.06 2.12
N VAL A 167 -8.25 8.08 0.81
CA VAL A 167 -8.44 9.28 -0.03
C VAL A 167 -9.91 9.74 -0.01
N ARG A 168 -10.87 8.81 -0.07
CA ARG A 168 -12.30 9.14 0.03
C ARG A 168 -12.64 9.79 1.37
N GLN A 169 -12.12 9.25 2.47
CA GLN A 169 -12.32 9.85 3.79
C GLN A 169 -11.69 11.24 3.87
N LEU A 170 -10.45 11.39 3.41
CA LEU A 170 -9.77 12.68 3.40
C LEU A 170 -10.46 13.72 2.52
N ARG A 171 -11.01 13.29 1.38
CA ARG A 171 -11.84 14.15 0.52
C ARG A 171 -13.07 14.64 1.26
N ALA A 172 -13.74 13.78 2.04
CA ALA A 172 -14.86 14.21 2.88
C ALA A 172 -14.44 15.24 3.94
N TYR A 173 -13.23 15.13 4.51
CA TYR A 173 -12.68 16.11 5.45
C TYR A 173 -12.28 17.43 4.79
N ALA A 174 -11.71 17.38 3.59
CA ALA A 174 -11.34 18.58 2.83
C ALA A 174 -12.58 19.35 2.33
N ARG A 175 -13.63 18.64 1.91
CA ARG A 175 -14.90 19.23 1.45
C ARG A 175 -15.75 19.76 2.61
N GLY A 176 -15.77 19.09 3.75
CA GLY A 176 -16.61 19.50 4.87
C GLY A 176 -18.10 19.31 4.58
N ASP A 177 -18.93 20.20 5.11
CA ASP A 177 -20.38 20.27 4.82
C ASP A 177 -20.69 21.33 3.74
N SER A 178 -19.64 21.79 3.05
CA SER A 178 -19.67 22.93 2.15
C SER A 178 -20.13 22.54 0.74
N MET A 179 -20.95 23.40 0.14
CA MET A 179 -21.30 23.39 -1.30
C MET A 179 -20.24 24.11 -2.14
N GLU A 180 -18.98 24.12 -1.70
CA GLU A 180 -17.87 24.73 -2.44
C GLU A 180 -17.63 24.04 -3.78
N ASN A 181 -17.02 24.80 -4.70
CA ASN A 181 -16.62 24.32 -6.02
C ASN A 181 -15.68 23.12 -5.88
N GLU A 182 -15.86 22.11 -6.72
CA GLU A 182 -15.12 20.85 -6.61
C GLU A 182 -13.60 21.06 -6.75
N ASP A 183 -13.20 21.97 -7.64
CA ASP A 183 -11.80 22.35 -7.87
C ASP A 183 -11.10 22.83 -6.59
N ASP A 184 -11.77 23.67 -5.78
CA ASP A 184 -11.21 24.20 -4.54
C ASP A 184 -11.06 23.10 -3.48
N SER A 185 -12.01 22.15 -3.44
CA SER A 185 -11.98 21.01 -2.53
C SER A 185 -10.86 20.02 -2.88
N ASP A 186 -10.57 19.83 -4.17
CA ASP A 186 -9.50 18.96 -4.65
C ASP A 186 -8.12 19.57 -4.38
N GLU A 187 -7.96 20.88 -4.54
CA GLU A 187 -6.70 21.56 -4.19
C GLU A 187 -6.44 21.54 -2.67
N ARG A 188 -7.49 21.61 -1.84
CA ARG A 188 -7.37 21.38 -0.39
C ARG A 188 -6.98 19.95 -0.06
N LEU A 189 -7.60 18.96 -0.71
CA LEU A 189 -7.23 17.56 -0.55
C LEU A 189 -5.76 17.31 -0.89
N LYS A 190 -5.25 17.89 -1.99
CA LYS A 190 -3.83 17.82 -2.35
C LYS A 190 -2.94 18.43 -1.27
N ARG A 191 -3.28 19.62 -0.75
CA ARG A 191 -2.54 20.27 0.33
C ARG A 191 -2.54 19.44 1.61
N LEU A 192 -3.69 18.91 2.00
CA LEU A 192 -3.85 18.05 3.17
C LEU A 192 -3.01 16.77 3.04
N LEU A 193 -3.07 16.08 1.90
CA LEU A 193 -2.27 14.89 1.65
C LEU A 193 -0.77 15.20 1.67
N ARG A 194 -0.34 16.32 1.05
CA ARG A 194 1.08 16.74 1.05
C ARG A 194 1.57 17.01 2.48
N GLY A 195 0.82 17.78 3.26
CA GLY A 195 1.15 18.06 4.65
C GLY A 195 1.22 16.79 5.50
N LEU A 196 0.31 15.83 5.30
CA LEU A 196 0.37 14.52 5.96
C LEU A 196 1.65 13.74 5.60
N PHE A 197 2.01 13.67 4.30
CA PHE A 197 3.25 13.00 3.89
C PHE A 197 4.50 13.68 4.47
N VAL A 198 4.52 15.00 4.50
CA VAL A 198 5.63 15.79 5.07
C VAL A 198 5.76 15.57 6.56
N TRP A 199 4.64 15.56 7.29
CA TRP A 199 4.61 15.24 8.70
C TRP A 199 5.13 13.82 8.99
N LEU A 200 4.85 12.87 8.09
CA LEU A 200 5.39 11.50 8.15
C LEU A 200 6.86 11.40 7.73
N GLY A 201 7.53 12.52 7.42
CA GLY A 201 8.97 12.59 7.12
C GLY A 201 9.32 12.51 5.63
N VAL A 202 8.34 12.57 4.72
CA VAL A 202 8.60 12.64 3.28
C VAL A 202 9.00 14.07 2.91
N THR A 203 10.08 14.25 2.14
CA THR A 203 10.45 15.59 1.66
C THR A 203 9.34 16.21 0.80
N GLU A 204 9.10 17.52 0.93
CA GLU A 204 8.05 18.25 0.19
C GLU A 204 8.00 17.92 -1.32
N LEU A 205 9.17 17.86 -1.98
CA LEU A 205 9.28 17.61 -3.41
C LEU A 205 8.77 16.20 -3.79
N ILE A 206 9.12 15.20 -2.97
CA ILE A 206 8.64 13.83 -3.13
C ILE A 206 7.15 13.75 -2.77
N ALA A 207 6.73 14.40 -1.69
CA ALA A 207 5.33 14.41 -1.25
C ALA A 207 4.40 14.94 -2.36
N ARG A 208 4.79 16.02 -3.05
CA ARG A 208 4.04 16.54 -4.21
C ARG A 208 3.87 15.49 -5.31
N PHE A 209 4.97 14.85 -5.73
CA PHE A 209 4.94 13.82 -6.77
C PHE A 209 4.09 12.61 -6.36
N VAL A 210 4.23 12.16 -5.11
CA VAL A 210 3.50 11.02 -4.56
C VAL A 210 2.00 11.31 -4.52
N VAL A 211 1.60 12.52 -4.09
CA VAL A 211 0.19 12.90 -4.03
C VAL A 211 -0.45 12.94 -5.41
N ASP A 212 0.20 13.57 -6.39
CA ASP A 212 -0.32 13.64 -7.76
C ASP A 212 -0.46 12.22 -8.36
N SER A 213 0.52 11.35 -8.11
CA SER A 213 0.50 9.94 -8.54
C SER A 213 -0.58 9.12 -7.83
N LEU A 214 -0.74 9.32 -6.52
CA LEU A 214 -1.71 8.61 -5.68
C LEU A 214 -3.15 8.94 -6.10
N LEU A 215 -3.47 10.21 -6.31
CA LEU A 215 -4.80 10.62 -6.75
C LEU A 215 -5.13 10.01 -8.11
N CYS A 216 -4.21 10.12 -9.08
CA CYS A 216 -4.37 9.50 -10.39
C CYS A 216 -4.58 7.96 -10.30
N TRP A 217 -3.82 7.28 -9.46
CA TRP A 217 -3.93 5.83 -9.27
C TRP A 217 -5.24 5.40 -8.62
N THR A 218 -5.73 6.17 -7.65
CA THR A 218 -7.00 5.88 -6.94
C THR A 218 -8.24 6.19 -7.78
N GLU A 219 -8.18 7.18 -8.68
CA GLU A 219 -9.29 7.61 -9.56
C GLU A 219 -9.56 6.69 -10.75
N GLY A 220 -8.60 5.83 -11.13
CA GLY A 220 -8.60 5.04 -12.36
C GLY A 220 -9.66 3.92 -12.50
N ASP A 221 -10.87 4.09 -11.99
CA ASP A 221 -12.06 3.29 -12.34
C ASP A 221 -13.29 4.18 -12.59
N ASP A 222 -13.41 5.33 -11.91
CA ASP A 222 -14.51 6.28 -12.11
C ASP A 222 -14.34 7.11 -13.39
N ALA A 223 -13.10 7.39 -13.80
CA ALA A 223 -12.83 8.07 -15.08
C ALA A 223 -13.17 7.19 -16.31
N SER A 224 -13.20 5.86 -16.17
CA SER A 224 -13.66 4.95 -17.23
C SER A 224 -15.18 4.77 -17.27
N SER A 225 -15.90 5.04 -16.18
CA SER A 225 -17.36 4.94 -16.15
C SER A 225 -18.06 6.20 -16.68
N HIS A 226 -17.41 7.38 -16.61
CA HIS A 226 -17.86 8.62 -17.26
C HIS A 226 -17.27 8.88 -18.64
N ARG A 227 -16.32 8.06 -19.10
CA ARG A 227 -15.75 8.10 -20.46
C ARG A 227 -16.21 6.92 -21.31
N GLY A 228 -17.48 6.57 -21.18
CA GLY A 228 -18.17 5.82 -22.22
C GLY A 228 -18.30 6.68 -23.48
N ARG A 229 -17.92 6.10 -24.63
CA ARG A 229 -18.31 6.52 -25.99
C ARG A 229 -17.45 7.61 -26.65
N THR A 230 -16.40 7.19 -27.36
CA THR A 230 -16.14 7.50 -28.80
C THR A 230 -14.72 7.04 -29.19
N ARG A 231 -14.53 5.72 -29.34
CA ARG A 231 -13.76 5.24 -30.49
C ARG A 231 -14.77 4.72 -31.49
N GLN A 232 -15.32 5.68 -32.23
CA GLN A 232 -15.97 5.46 -33.50
C GLN A 232 -14.93 4.76 -34.37
N ARG A 233 -15.04 3.44 -34.47
CA ARG A 233 -14.43 2.68 -35.56
C ARG A 233 -15.00 3.30 -36.82
N GLU A 234 -14.17 3.95 -37.63
CA GLU A 234 -14.48 4.27 -39.02
C GLU A 234 -14.73 2.94 -39.75
N GLU A 235 -15.94 2.42 -39.63
CA GLU A 235 -16.55 1.59 -40.66
C GLU A 235 -17.21 2.57 -41.62
N THR A 236 -16.49 2.84 -42.69
CA THR A 236 -16.98 3.48 -43.90
C THR A 236 -18.10 2.62 -44.47
N ASP A 237 -19.32 3.12 -44.40
CA ASP A 237 -20.49 2.66 -45.15
C ASP A 237 -20.94 3.88 -45.99
N PRO A 238 -21.71 3.75 -47.10
CA PRO A 238 -22.58 2.61 -47.42
C PRO A 238 -22.74 2.21 -48.91
N THR A 239 -23.34 1.04 -49.10
CA THR A 239 -24.29 0.63 -50.17
C THR A 239 -23.85 0.67 -51.65
N ASP A 240 -23.68 -0.53 -52.26
CA ASP A 240 -24.64 -0.96 -53.29
C ASP A 240 -24.58 -2.47 -53.66
N ALA A 241 -25.77 -3.06 -53.70
CA ALA A 241 -26.25 -4.21 -54.50
C ALA A 241 -25.87 -5.69 -54.17
N PRO A 242 -26.78 -6.65 -54.52
CA PRO A 242 -26.92 -7.93 -53.83
C PRO A 242 -26.51 -9.18 -54.66
N ALA A 243 -26.37 -10.29 -53.93
CA ALA A 243 -26.52 -11.69 -54.34
C ALA A 243 -25.73 -12.22 -55.56
N THR A 244 -24.87 -13.23 -55.33
CA THR A 244 -25.00 -14.50 -56.04
C THR A 244 -24.18 -15.62 -55.38
N LYS A 245 -24.88 -16.70 -55.02
CA LYS A 245 -24.29 -18.04 -54.87
C LYS A 245 -23.57 -18.41 -56.17
N ARG A 246 -22.32 -18.87 -56.09
CA ARG A 246 -21.77 -19.74 -57.13
C ARG A 246 -21.06 -20.94 -56.53
N ARG A 247 -21.69 -22.08 -56.76
CA ARG A 247 -21.20 -23.46 -56.64
C ARG A 247 -20.51 -23.81 -57.97
N ARG A 248 -19.59 -24.79 -57.90
CA ARG A 248 -18.91 -25.59 -58.97
C ARG A 248 -17.41 -25.31 -58.98
N GLU A 249 -16.54 -26.31 -59.09
CA GLU A 249 -16.68 -27.75 -59.42
C GLU A 249 -15.55 -28.51 -58.73
#